data_AF-A0A2D5QAJ2-F1
#
_entry.id   AF-A0A2D5QAJ2-F1
#
_cell.length_a   1.000
_cell.length_b   1.000
_cell.length_c   1.000
_cell.angle_alpha   90.00
_cell.angle_beta   90.00
_cell.angle_gamma   90.00
#
_symmetry.space_group_name_H-M   'P 1'
#
loop_
_entity.id
_entity.type
_entity.pdbx_description
1 polymer ?
#
loop_
_entity_poly.entity_id
_entity_poly.type
_entity_poly.pdbx_seq_one_letter_code
_entity_poly.pdbx_strand_id
1 'polypeptide(L)'
;MASNATGETTSPYDKAWTIHASIIGLNMGNILFRGLELDQADPDMVVVTGLTILAAALPFQAIFFLINSYIREFDGTNELEYVMLERLLIICQVISYSSLIGIAILMTNTHYYMGTAFIISAILAVLFLRTASNQADTLSRMSR
;
A
#
# COMPACT_ATOMS: atom_id res chain seq x y z
N MET A 1 -42.03 -8.17 -1.16
CA MET A 1 -41.39 -6.83 -1.03
C MET A 1 -39.98 -7.10 -0.49
N ALA A 2 -39.04 -7.31 -1.40
CA ALA A 2 -37.72 -7.84 -1.08
C ALA A 2 -36.81 -6.75 -0.51
N SER A 3 -36.08 -7.14 0.53
CA SER A 3 -35.03 -6.42 1.24
C SER A 3 -34.15 -5.55 0.33
N ASN A 4 -34.16 -4.23 0.56
CA ASN A 4 -33.10 -3.35 0.09
C ASN A 4 -31.83 -3.70 0.87
N ALA A 5 -30.97 -4.52 0.27
CA ALA A 5 -29.58 -4.60 0.67
C ALA A 5 -28.98 -3.20 0.45
N THR A 6 -28.88 -2.42 1.53
CA THR A 6 -28.00 -1.26 1.61
C THR A 6 -26.58 -1.77 1.39
N GLY A 7 -26.14 -1.77 0.14
CA GLY A 7 -24.72 -1.90 -0.17
C GLY A 7 -24.02 -0.75 0.52
N GLU A 8 -23.29 -1.03 1.59
CA GLU A 8 -22.33 -0.10 2.17
C GLU A 8 -21.42 0.35 1.03
N THR A 9 -21.64 1.57 0.55
CA THR A 9 -20.75 2.24 -0.38
C THR A 9 -19.54 2.69 0.43
N THR A 10 -18.66 1.73 0.74
CA THR A 10 -17.35 2.02 1.33
C THR A 10 -16.66 3.03 0.44
N SER A 11 -16.36 4.20 1.00
CA SER A 11 -15.74 5.28 0.26
C SER A 11 -14.40 4.81 -0.31
N PRO A 12 -14.01 5.20 -1.55
CA PRO A 12 -12.68 4.91 -2.09
C PRO A 12 -11.54 5.27 -1.12
N TYR A 13 -11.75 6.30 -0.30
CA TYR A 13 -10.83 6.74 0.76
C TYR A 13 -10.67 5.69 1.87
N ASP A 14 -11.74 5.03 2.31
CA ASP A 14 -11.69 4.00 3.37
C ASP A 14 -10.92 2.77 2.91
N LYS A 15 -11.02 2.43 1.62
CA LYS A 15 -10.26 1.33 1.01
C LYS A 15 -8.77 1.65 0.99
N ALA A 16 -8.39 2.83 0.53
CA ALA A 16 -6.99 3.26 0.48
C ALA A 16 -6.38 3.37 1.89
N TRP A 17 -7.16 3.89 2.85
CA TRP A 17 -6.79 3.96 4.26
C TRP A 17 -6.49 2.58 4.85
N THR A 18 -7.38 1.60 4.64
CA THR A 18 -7.22 0.24 5.16
C THR A 18 -5.97 -0.44 4.60
N ILE A 19 -5.69 -0.22 3.31
CA ILE A 19 -4.49 -0.75 2.66
C ILE A 19 -3.22 -0.15 3.27
N HIS A 20 -3.15 1.18 3.40
CA HIS A 20 -2.00 1.85 3.99
C HIS A 20 -1.78 1.46 5.45
N ALA A 21 -2.84 1.37 6.26
CA ALA A 21 -2.75 0.91 7.64
C ALA A 21 -2.17 -0.51 7.73
N SER A 22 -2.59 -1.41 6.84
CA SER A 22 -2.06 -2.77 6.76
C SER A 22 -0.57 -2.78 6.41
N ILE A 23 -0.15 -1.95 5.44
CA ILE A 23 1.27 -1.85 5.04
C ILE A 23 2.12 -1.26 6.17
N ILE A 24 1.63 -0.22 6.87
CA ILE A 24 2.32 0.35 8.05
C ILE A 24 2.54 -0.74 9.10
N GLY A 25 1.50 -1.53 9.40
CA GLY A 25 1.58 -2.65 10.34
C GLY A 25 2.63 -3.68 9.94
N LEU A 26 2.67 -4.07 8.66
CA LEU A 26 3.68 -4.99 8.13
C LEU A 26 5.10 -4.41 8.21
N ASN A 27 5.28 -3.14 7.86
CA ASN A 27 6.57 -2.45 7.91
C ASN A 27 7.08 -2.36 9.35
N MET A 28 6.24 -1.84 10.26
CA MET A 28 6.56 -1.72 11.68
C MET A 28 6.84 -3.07 12.33
N GLY A 29 6.05 -4.10 12.02
CA GLY A 29 6.27 -5.45 12.53
C GLY A 29 7.63 -6.02 12.10
N ASN A 30 7.99 -5.89 10.82
CA ASN A 30 9.29 -6.35 10.33
C ASN A 30 10.45 -5.58 10.97
N ILE A 31 10.34 -4.24 11.06
CA ILE A 31 11.36 -3.41 11.71
C ILE A 31 11.53 -3.79 13.18
N LEU A 32 10.43 -3.99 13.90
CA LEU A 32 10.49 -4.34 15.32
C LEU A 32 11.14 -5.70 15.52
N PHE A 33 10.62 -6.77 14.92
CA PHE A 33 11.11 -8.11 15.20
C PHE A 33 12.51 -8.36 14.62
N ARG A 34 12.73 -8.02 13.35
CA ARG A 34 14.04 -8.23 12.74
C ARG A 34 15.08 -7.22 13.23
N GLY A 35 14.66 -6.03 13.65
CA GLY A 35 15.56 -5.07 14.30
C GLY A 35 16.04 -5.54 15.67
N LEU A 36 15.19 -6.24 16.42
CA LEU A 36 15.58 -6.88 17.69
C LEU A 36 16.48 -8.10 17.48
N GLU A 37 16.32 -8.82 16.36
CA GLU A 37 17.15 -9.97 15.98
C GLU A 37 18.47 -9.58 15.30
N LEU A 38 18.66 -8.30 14.97
CA LEU A 38 19.81 -7.82 14.20
C LEU A 38 21.07 -7.81 15.06
N ASP A 39 22.09 -8.58 14.66
CA ASP A 39 23.42 -8.51 15.26
C ASP A 39 24.04 -7.13 15.03
N GLN A 40 24.46 -6.49 16.12
CA GLN A 40 25.05 -5.15 16.09
C GLN A 40 26.52 -5.16 15.68
N ALA A 41 27.21 -6.30 15.81
CA ALA A 41 28.63 -6.42 15.51
C ALA A 41 28.88 -6.80 14.04
N ASP A 42 28.04 -7.66 13.47
CA ASP A 42 28.11 -8.10 12.07
C ASP A 42 26.69 -8.24 11.46
N PRO A 43 26.03 -7.12 11.12
CA PRO A 43 24.67 -7.16 10.61
C PRO A 43 24.61 -7.70 9.17
N ASP A 44 23.63 -8.58 8.89
CA ASP A 44 23.31 -8.95 7.50
C ASP A 44 22.82 -7.71 6.75
N MET A 45 23.67 -7.20 5.86
CA MET A 45 23.42 -5.98 5.10
C MET A 45 22.21 -6.09 4.17
N VAL A 46 21.78 -7.29 3.77
CA VAL A 46 20.54 -7.50 3.02
C VAL A 46 19.32 -7.20 3.89
N VAL A 47 19.35 -7.67 5.15
CA VAL A 47 18.31 -7.39 6.13
C VAL A 47 18.28 -5.90 6.47
N VAL A 48 19.45 -5.29 6.73
CA VAL A 48 19.57 -3.84 6.99
C VAL A 48 19.00 -3.03 5.84
N THR A 49 19.31 -3.40 4.59
CA THR A 49 18.79 -2.72 3.40
C THR A 49 17.26 -2.83 3.33
N GLY A 50 16.71 -4.03 3.54
CA GLY A 50 15.26 -4.23 3.59
C GLY A 50 14.58 -3.39 4.67
N LEU A 51 15.12 -3.41 5.89
CA LEU A 51 14.64 -2.61 7.03
C LEU A 51 14.73 -1.10 6.78
N THR A 52 15.79 -0.65 6.12
CA THR A 52 15.98 0.76 5.75
C THR A 52 14.92 1.22 4.77
N ILE A 53 14.59 0.41 3.75
CA ILE A 53 13.52 0.72 2.79
C ILE A 53 12.16 0.84 3.51
N LEU A 54 11.87 -0.10 4.42
CA LEU A 54 10.63 -0.08 5.21
C LEU A 54 10.55 1.19 6.06
N ALA A 55 11.63 1.52 6.77
CA ALA A 55 11.70 2.68 7.66
C ALA A 55 11.57 4.00 6.88
N ALA A 56 12.20 4.08 5.71
CA ALA A 56 12.11 5.26 4.84
C ALA A 56 10.69 5.50 4.29
N ALA A 57 9.87 4.45 4.15
CA ALA A 57 8.49 4.57 3.67
C ALA A 57 7.49 5.05 4.75
N LEU A 58 7.77 4.77 6.03
CA LEU A 58 6.91 5.15 7.17
C LEU A 58 6.53 6.65 7.23
N PRO A 59 7.45 7.63 7.05
CA PRO A 59 7.06 9.05 7.08
C PRO A 59 6.07 9.41 5.97
N PHE A 60 6.21 8.83 4.78
CA PHE A 60 5.27 9.06 3.68
C PHE A 60 3.90 8.44 3.96
N GLN A 61 3.88 7.28 4.61
CA GLN A 61 2.66 6.62 5.07
C GLN A 61 1.93 7.42 6.15
N ALA A 62 2.67 8.02 7.08
CA ALA A 62 2.12 8.90 8.10
C ALA A 62 1.52 10.18 7.49
N ILE A 63 2.23 10.81 6.54
CA ILE A 63 1.72 11.99 5.81
C ILE A 63 0.44 11.65 5.05
N PHE A 64 0.37 10.49 4.37
CA PHE A 64 -0.86 10.04 3.71
C PHE A 64 -2.05 9.99 4.68
N PHE A 65 -1.84 9.44 5.89
CA PHE A 65 -2.88 9.38 6.92
C PHE A 65 -3.31 10.77 7.39
N LEU A 66 -2.35 11.68 7.62
CA LEU A 66 -2.63 13.05 8.05
C LEU A 66 -3.44 13.82 7.01
N ILE A 67 -3.04 13.77 5.74
CA ILE A 67 -3.76 14.45 4.66
C ILE A 67 -5.15 13.86 4.50
N ASN A 68 -5.28 12.52 4.53
CA ASN A 68 -6.58 11.86 4.41
C ASN A 68 -7.52 12.20 5.58
N SER A 69 -6.99 12.34 6.79
CA SER A 69 -7.77 12.80 7.96
C SER A 69 -8.17 14.27 7.80
N TYR A 70 -7.25 15.12 7.33
CA TYR A 70 -7.51 16.54 7.12
C TYR A 70 -8.64 16.78 6.11
N ILE A 71 -8.62 16.08 4.96
CA ILE A 71 -9.68 16.15 3.94
C ILE A 71 -11.04 15.76 4.53
N ARG A 72 -11.07 14.74 5.39
CA ARG A 72 -12.32 14.28 6.03
C ARG A 72 -12.87 15.24 7.07
N GLU A 73 -12.00 15.97 7.74
CA GLU A 73 -12.39 16.85 8.85
C GLU A 73 -12.77 18.26 8.39
N PHE A 74 -12.22 18.71 7.25
CA PHE A 74 -12.53 20.01 6.67
C PHE A 74 -13.37 19.86 5.40
N ASP A 75 -14.70 19.72 5.57
CA ASP A 75 -15.71 19.63 4.50
C ASP A 75 -15.93 20.96 3.72
N GLY A 76 -14.94 21.86 3.74
CA GLY A 76 -15.01 23.21 3.19
C GLY A 76 -13.70 23.73 2.60
N THR A 77 -12.72 22.85 2.33
CA THR A 77 -11.47 23.24 1.67
C THR A 77 -11.74 23.81 0.28
N ASN A 78 -11.08 24.93 -0.02
CA ASN A 78 -11.10 25.57 -1.32
C ASN A 78 -10.71 24.55 -2.41
N GLU A 79 -11.44 24.46 -3.53
CA GLU A 79 -11.24 23.38 -4.54
C GLU A 79 -9.78 23.26 -5.02
N LEU A 80 -9.06 24.38 -5.05
CA LEU A 80 -7.64 24.42 -5.39
C LEU A 80 -6.74 23.69 -4.38
N GLU A 81 -7.01 23.85 -3.08
CA GLU A 81 -6.26 23.19 -2.01
C GLU A 81 -6.49 21.68 -2.06
N TYR A 82 -7.73 21.26 -2.29
CA TYR A 82 -8.10 19.85 -2.45
C TYR A 82 -7.31 19.18 -3.58
N VAL A 83 -7.22 19.80 -4.76
CA VAL A 83 -6.47 19.26 -5.91
C VAL A 83 -4.96 19.16 -5.62
N MET A 84 -4.40 20.11 -4.87
CA MET A 84 -3.00 20.06 -4.46
C MET A 84 -2.74 18.91 -3.48
N LEU A 85 -3.63 18.72 -2.50
CA LEU A 85 -3.58 17.62 -1.54
C LEU A 85 -3.73 16.26 -2.23
N GLU A 86 -4.62 16.14 -3.20
CA GLU A 86 -4.80 14.90 -3.98
C GLU A 86 -3.54 14.51 -4.75
N ARG A 87 -2.85 15.48 -5.38
CA ARG A 87 -1.56 15.22 -6.04
C ARG A 87 -0.50 14.74 -5.06
N LEU A 88 -0.45 15.33 -3.87
CA LEU A 88 0.49 14.92 -2.82
C LEU A 88 0.19 13.51 -2.32
N LEU A 89 -1.10 13.17 -2.12
CA LEU A 89 -1.54 11.83 -1.73
C LEU A 89 -1.07 10.77 -2.72
N ILE A 90 -1.21 11.01 -4.02
CA ILE A 90 -0.76 10.05 -5.06
C ILE A 90 0.75 9.80 -4.95
N ILE A 91 1.55 10.84 -4.74
CA ILE A 91 3.02 10.71 -4.59
C ILE A 91 3.35 9.89 -3.34
N CYS A 92 2.74 10.22 -2.20
CA CYS A 92 2.92 9.47 -0.95
C CYS A 92 2.51 8.01 -1.09
N GLN A 93 1.43 7.75 -1.84
CA GLN A 93 0.93 6.41 -2.12
C GLN A 93 1.91 5.59 -2.96
N VAL A 94 2.49 6.17 -4.01
CA VAL A 94 3.52 5.50 -4.82
C VAL A 94 4.75 5.15 -3.98
N ILE A 95 5.24 6.09 -3.17
CA ILE A 95 6.40 5.86 -2.30
C ILE A 95 6.07 4.82 -1.23
N SER A 96 4.89 4.90 -0.61
CA SER A 96 4.42 3.90 0.35
C SER A 96 4.41 2.48 -0.24
N TYR A 97 3.85 2.31 -1.45
CA TYR A 97 3.81 0.99 -2.08
C TYR A 97 5.19 0.46 -2.49
N SER A 98 6.19 1.33 -2.67
CA SER A 98 7.56 0.88 -2.92
C SER A 98 8.15 0.09 -1.74
N SER A 99 7.62 0.23 -0.52
CA SER A 99 8.06 -0.56 0.65
C SER A 99 7.82 -2.06 0.48
N LEU A 100 6.89 -2.46 -0.39
CA LEU A 100 6.67 -3.87 -0.74
C LEU A 100 7.91 -4.52 -1.36
N ILE A 101 8.79 -3.74 -2.00
CA ILE A 101 10.08 -4.21 -2.50
C ILE A 101 10.99 -4.60 -1.33
N GLY A 102 11.03 -3.77 -0.28
CA GLY A 102 11.75 -4.10 0.96
C GLY A 102 11.23 -5.39 1.61
N ILE A 103 9.91 -5.57 1.64
CA ILE A 103 9.30 -6.83 2.11
C ILE A 103 9.74 -8.02 1.25
N ALA A 104 9.73 -7.87 -0.09
CA ALA A 104 10.15 -8.94 -1.00
C ALA A 104 11.61 -9.36 -0.78
N ILE A 105 12.50 -8.38 -0.57
CA ILE A 105 13.92 -8.61 -0.25
C ILE A 105 14.03 -9.41 1.05
N LEU A 106 13.33 -8.97 2.11
CA LEU A 106 13.37 -9.64 3.41
C LEU A 106 12.80 -11.06 3.38
N MET A 107 11.71 -11.28 2.64
CA MET A 107 11.11 -12.61 2.49
C MET A 107 12.05 -13.57 1.75
N THR A 108 12.76 -13.07 0.73
CA THR A 108 13.73 -13.85 -0.04
C THR A 108 14.96 -14.19 0.78
N ASN A 109 15.44 -13.24 1.60
CA ASN A 109 16.55 -13.47 2.52
C ASN A 109 16.18 -14.48 3.62
N THR A 110 14.94 -14.46 4.14
CA THR A 110 14.52 -15.45 5.16
C THR A 110 14.41 -16.86 4.61
N HIS A 111 13.72 -17.05 3.48
CA HIS A 111 13.64 -18.36 2.86
C HIS A 111 13.27 -18.26 1.38
N TYR A 112 13.99 -19.01 0.54
CA TYR A 112 13.80 -19.00 -0.92
C TYR A 112 12.35 -19.26 -1.36
N TYR A 113 11.69 -20.29 -0.81
CA TYR A 113 10.28 -20.57 -1.10
C TYR A 113 9.31 -19.43 -0.72
N MET A 114 9.59 -18.68 0.35
CA MET A 114 8.73 -17.56 0.76
C MET A 114 8.86 -16.39 -0.21
N GLY A 115 10.09 -16.00 -0.55
CA GLY A 115 10.34 -14.94 -1.53
C GLY A 115 9.76 -15.25 -2.91
N THR A 116 9.97 -16.47 -3.41
CA THR A 116 9.46 -16.89 -4.72
C THR A 116 7.93 -16.95 -4.77
N ALA A 117 7.27 -17.47 -3.72
CA ALA A 117 5.81 -17.47 -3.62
C ALA A 117 5.24 -16.04 -3.64
N PHE A 118 5.88 -15.11 -2.91
CA PHE A 118 5.48 -13.69 -2.91
C PHE A 118 5.59 -13.06 -4.29
N ILE A 119 6.73 -13.25 -4.98
CA ILE A 119 6.97 -12.67 -6.31
C ILE A 119 5.98 -13.24 -7.34
N ILE A 120 5.78 -14.57 -7.36
CA ILE A 120 4.80 -15.20 -8.25
C ILE A 120 3.39 -14.65 -8.00
N SER A 121 3.01 -14.51 -6.72
CA SER A 121 1.70 -13.98 -6.34
C SER A 121 1.53 -12.52 -6.78
N ALA A 122 2.58 -11.69 -6.62
CA ALA A 122 2.57 -10.30 -7.08
C ALA A 122 2.41 -10.19 -8.61
N ILE A 123 3.10 -11.04 -9.37
CA ILE A 123 2.96 -11.09 -10.84
C ILE A 123 1.53 -11.50 -11.23
N LEU A 124 0.99 -12.55 -10.62
CA LEU A 124 -0.37 -12.99 -10.87
C LEU A 124 -1.41 -11.91 -10.53
N ALA A 125 -1.23 -11.19 -9.42
CA ALA A 125 -2.11 -10.09 -9.05
C ALA A 125 -2.11 -8.96 -10.10
N VAL A 126 -0.94 -8.58 -10.63
CA VAL A 126 -0.84 -7.58 -11.71
C VAL A 126 -1.50 -8.07 -12.99
N LEU A 127 -1.33 -9.35 -13.34
CA LEU A 127 -2.00 -9.94 -14.50
C LEU A 127 -3.52 -9.91 -14.34
N PHE A 128 -4.04 -10.32 -13.17
CA PHE A 128 -5.47 -10.28 -12.88
C PHE A 128 -6.05 -8.88 -12.93
N LEU A 129 -5.33 -7.89 -12.39
CA LEU A 129 -5.72 -6.49 -12.48
C LEU A 129 -5.86 -6.05 -13.94
N ARG A 130 -4.85 -6.34 -14.77
CA ARG A 130 -4.90 -6.00 -16.20
C ARG A 130 -6.02 -6.70 -16.94
N THR A 131 -6.24 -7.98 -16.67
CA THR A 131 -7.34 -8.72 -17.32
C THR A 131 -8.70 -8.16 -16.93
N ALA A 132 -8.89 -7.79 -15.66
CA ALA A 132 -10.13 -7.21 -15.17
C ALA A 132 -10.39 -5.83 -15.78
N SER A 133 -9.38 -4.96 -15.83
CA SER A 133 -9.48 -3.64 -16.48
C SER A 133 -9.84 -3.76 -17.96
N ASN A 134 -9.18 -4.65 -18.70
CA ASN A 134 -9.47 -4.86 -20.12
C ASN A 134 -10.89 -5.39 -20.35
N GLN A 135 -11.40 -6.25 -19.47
CA GLN A 135 -12.79 -6.74 -19.54
C GLN A 135 -13.79 -5.61 -19.28
N ALA A 136 -13.55 -4.77 -18.28
CA ALA A 136 -14.38 -3.61 -17.98
C ALA A 136 -14.43 -2.61 -19.15
N ASP A 137 -13.28 -2.33 -19.76
CA ASP A 137 -13.19 -1.47 -20.94
C ASP A 137 -13.95 -2.04 -22.14
N THR A 138 -13.87 -3.36 -22.35
CA THR A 138 -14.58 -4.03 -23.44
C THR A 138 -16.10 -3.95 -23.23
N LEU A 139 -16.57 -4.21 -22.00
CA LEU A 139 -17.99 -4.16 -21.66
C LEU A 139 -18.55 -2.73 -21.79
N SER A 140 -17.80 -1.71 -21.35
CA SER A 140 -18.23 -0.32 -21.48
C SER A 140 -18.38 0.15 -22.93
N ARG A 141 -17.58 -0.40 -23.85
CA ARG A 141 -17.69 -0.15 -25.30
C ARG A 141 -18.88 -0.86 -25.94
N MET A 142 -19.27 -2.04 -25.45
CA MET A 142 -20.42 -2.79 -25.97
C MET A 142 -21.78 -2.24 -25.49
N SER A 143 -21.79 -1.55 -24.34
CA SER A 143 -22.99 -0.94 -23.75
C SER A 143 -23.32 0.44 -24.37
N ARG A 144 -22.45 0.98 -25.23
CA ARG A 144 -22.57 2.31 -25.84
C ARG A 144 -22.99 2.18 -27.31
#